data_AF-A0AAV7D4U2-F1
#
_entry.id   AF-A0AAV7D4U2-F1
#
_cell.length_a   1.000
_cell.length_b   1.000
_cell.length_c   1.000
_cell.angle_alpha   90.00
_cell.angle_beta   90.00
_cell.angle_gamma   90.00
#
_symmetry.space_group_name_H-M   'P 1'
#
loop_
_entity.id
_entity.type
_entity.pdbx_description
1 polymer ?
#
loop_
_entity_poly.entity_id
_entity_poly.type
_entity_poly.pdbx_seq_one_letter_code
_entity_poly.pdbx_strand_id
1 'polypeptide(L)'
;MELLRGEVHLLVWVTAAVVLLTILLFSTAPFFTDYFRKWRIMRPIPGVGPNYPLVGDALLLKPGGGDFFQQIIEFTEVLRNLPLIKLWIGPMPFLIVYHAETIEPLLSSSKHMDKSFAYKFLHPWLGLGLLTSTGEKWRSRRKMITPSFHFAILAEFLEVMNEQSKILVEKLSSRAGKGSFNCFMDVTLCALDIICETAMGRKIQAQSNSDSDYIKAIYEMSDLIHRRQKMPWLWPDFIYHNLKAGKKHNKNLEILHSFTDQTILERAQEVKNAKASAENVDDDGEEKKSKKRSAFLDMLLKVTDEAGNSLSYKDIREEVDTFMFEV
;
A
#
# COMPACT_ATOMS: atom_id res chain seq x y z
N MET A 1 42.51 -33.19 -38.78
CA MET A 1 42.26 -31.80 -38.29
C MET A 1 40.82 -31.58 -37.85
N GLU A 2 39.81 -32.16 -38.51
CA GLU A 2 38.39 -31.98 -38.12
C GLU A 2 38.02 -32.68 -36.79
N LEU A 3 38.56 -33.88 -36.52
CA LEU A 3 38.31 -34.61 -35.26
C LEU A 3 38.80 -33.84 -34.02
N LEU A 4 40.00 -33.25 -34.10
CA LEU A 4 40.56 -32.41 -33.02
C LEU A 4 39.73 -31.13 -32.77
N ARG A 5 39.07 -30.60 -33.80
CA ARG A 5 38.21 -29.42 -33.68
C ARG A 5 36.91 -29.75 -32.93
N GLY A 6 36.35 -30.94 -33.17
CA GLY A 6 35.16 -31.45 -32.48
C GLY A 6 35.39 -31.68 -30.98
N GLU A 7 36.53 -32.27 -30.61
CA GLU A 7 36.88 -32.50 -29.20
C GLU A 7 37.11 -31.19 -28.43
N VAL A 8 37.74 -30.20 -29.06
CA VAL A 8 37.93 -28.86 -28.47
C VAL A 8 36.59 -28.15 -28.27
N HIS A 9 35.67 -28.24 -29.23
CA HIS A 9 34.33 -27.67 -29.07
C HIS A 9 33.54 -28.34 -27.94
N LEU A 10 33.61 -29.67 -27.82
CA LEU A 10 32.95 -30.40 -26.73
C LEU A 10 33.51 -29.99 -25.37
N LEU A 11 34.83 -29.87 -25.24
CA LEU A 11 35.47 -29.44 -24.00
C LEU A 11 35.06 -28.01 -23.61
N VAL A 12 34.94 -27.08 -24.58
CA VAL A 12 34.48 -25.70 -24.36
C VAL A 12 33.02 -25.68 -23.88
N TRP A 13 32.13 -26.47 -24.47
CA TRP A 13 30.74 -26.55 -24.00
C TRP A 13 30.62 -27.17 -22.61
N VAL A 14 31.39 -28.22 -22.31
CA VAL A 14 31.40 -28.86 -20.98
C VAL A 14 31.92 -27.89 -19.92
N THR A 15 33.03 -27.20 -20.19
CA THR A 15 33.59 -26.19 -19.27
C THR A 15 32.63 -25.01 -19.08
N ALA A 16 32.00 -24.50 -20.15
CA ALA A 16 30.97 -23.47 -20.05
C ALA A 16 29.76 -23.94 -19.21
N ALA A 17 29.29 -25.18 -19.40
CA ALA A 17 28.20 -25.74 -18.61
C ALA A 17 28.57 -25.89 -17.13
N VAL A 18 29.79 -26.35 -16.82
CA VAL A 18 30.29 -26.46 -15.45
C VAL A 18 30.38 -25.08 -14.81
N VAL A 19 30.91 -24.08 -15.51
CA VAL A 19 30.98 -22.69 -15.01
C VAL A 19 29.58 -22.12 -14.78
N LEU A 20 28.62 -22.36 -15.68
CA LEU A 20 27.23 -21.93 -15.50
C LEU A 20 26.57 -22.62 -14.29
N LEU A 21 26.82 -23.92 -14.10
CA LEU A 21 26.29 -24.67 -12.96
C LEU A 21 26.92 -24.22 -11.64
N THR A 22 28.22 -23.93 -11.60
CA THR A 22 28.86 -23.41 -10.37
C THR A 22 28.39 -22.01 -10.04
N ILE A 23 28.20 -21.13 -11.03
CA ILE A 23 27.59 -19.81 -10.84
C ILE A 23 26.14 -19.95 -10.35
N LEU A 24 25.35 -20.86 -10.93
CA LEU A 24 23.98 -21.12 -10.51
C LEU A 24 23.93 -21.66 -9.06
N LEU A 25 24.84 -22.57 -8.71
CA LEU A 25 24.91 -23.14 -7.37
C LEU A 25 25.36 -22.09 -6.34
N PHE A 26 26.37 -21.28 -6.66
CA PHE A 26 26.83 -20.21 -5.78
C PHE A 26 25.79 -19.10 -5.59
N SER A 27 25.04 -18.75 -6.65
CA SER A 27 23.95 -17.75 -6.58
C SER A 27 22.71 -18.25 -5.83
N THR A 28 22.40 -19.55 -5.90
CA THR A 28 21.23 -20.14 -5.21
C THR A 28 21.53 -20.63 -3.80
N ALA A 29 22.79 -20.94 -3.46
CA ALA A 29 23.18 -21.43 -2.14
C ALA A 29 22.76 -20.51 -0.97
N PRO A 30 22.91 -19.17 -1.04
CA PRO A 30 22.42 -18.27 0.02
C PRO A 30 20.90 -18.36 0.24
N PHE A 31 20.14 -18.54 -0.85
CA PHE A 31 18.68 -18.69 -0.78
C PHE A 31 18.29 -19.99 -0.08
N PHE A 32 18.91 -21.12 -0.47
CA PHE A 32 18.63 -22.40 0.17
C PHE A 32 19.07 -22.42 1.64
N THR A 33 20.23 -21.85 1.97
CA THR A 33 20.69 -21.79 3.37
C THR A 33 19.77 -20.92 4.24
N ASP A 34 19.30 -19.77 3.75
CA ASP A 34 18.30 -18.96 4.44
C ASP A 34 16.95 -19.69 4.59
N TYR A 35 16.49 -20.38 3.54
CA TYR A 35 15.28 -21.19 3.59
C TYR A 35 15.38 -22.31 4.63
N PHE A 36 16.47 -23.09 4.63
CA PHE A 36 16.70 -24.14 5.63
C PHE A 36 16.80 -23.58 7.04
N ARG A 37 17.44 -22.42 7.22
CA ARG A 37 17.50 -21.73 8.51
C ARG A 37 16.10 -21.35 9.01
N LYS A 38 15.30 -20.70 8.16
CA LYS A 38 13.90 -20.35 8.47
C LYS A 38 13.08 -21.59 8.78
N TRP A 39 13.18 -22.64 7.96
CA TRP A 39 12.48 -23.90 8.18
C TRP A 39 12.82 -24.51 9.54
N ARG A 40 14.10 -24.54 9.92
CA ARG A 40 14.56 -25.06 11.22
C ARG A 40 13.99 -24.25 12.40
N ILE A 41 14.00 -22.92 12.32
CA ILE A 41 13.45 -22.03 13.35
C ILE A 41 11.93 -22.20 13.47
N MET A 42 11.25 -22.33 12.33
CA MET A 42 9.79 -22.42 12.27
C MET A 42 9.26 -23.83 12.55
N ARG A 43 10.11 -24.85 12.60
CA ARG A 43 9.71 -26.25 12.80
C ARG A 43 8.86 -26.47 14.07
N PRO A 44 9.19 -25.89 15.24
CA PRO A 44 8.43 -26.12 16.48
C PRO A 44 7.04 -25.45 16.49
N ILE A 45 6.82 -24.45 15.64
CA ILE A 45 5.58 -23.69 15.62
C ILE A 45 4.51 -24.50 14.86
N PRO A 46 3.31 -24.69 15.44
CA PRO A 46 2.22 -25.38 14.77
C PRO A 46 1.76 -24.62 13.52
N GLY A 47 1.32 -25.33 12.48
CA GLY A 47 0.85 -24.72 11.23
C GLY A 47 -0.40 -25.40 10.69
N VAL A 48 -1.09 -24.71 9.77
CA VAL A 48 -2.40 -25.12 9.25
C VAL A 48 -2.35 -26.07 8.07
N GLY A 49 -1.21 -26.16 7.38
CA GLY A 49 -1.11 -26.89 6.13
C GLY A 49 0.06 -27.85 6.03
N PRO A 50 0.11 -28.62 4.94
CA PRO A 50 1.14 -29.62 4.69
C PRO A 50 2.51 -28.99 4.39
N ASN A 51 2.59 -27.66 4.19
CA ASN A 51 3.81 -26.92 3.86
C ASN A 51 4.50 -27.47 2.60
N TYR A 52 3.79 -27.52 1.46
CA TYR A 52 4.34 -28.06 0.22
C TYR A 52 5.65 -27.34 -0.19
N PRO A 53 6.64 -28.06 -0.73
CA PRO A 53 7.86 -27.43 -1.24
C PRO A 53 7.54 -26.32 -2.25
N LEU A 54 8.25 -25.19 -2.17
CA LEU A 54 8.17 -24.01 -3.05
C LEU A 54 6.88 -23.18 -3.01
N VAL A 55 5.70 -23.78 -2.86
CA VAL A 55 4.40 -23.07 -2.81
C VAL A 55 3.87 -22.89 -1.38
N GLY A 56 4.37 -23.68 -0.43
CA GLY A 56 3.90 -23.68 0.96
C GLY A 56 2.44 -24.12 1.05
N ASP A 57 1.66 -23.35 1.80
CA ASP A 57 0.22 -23.53 2.01
C ASP A 57 -0.62 -22.63 1.08
N ALA A 58 0.01 -21.94 0.12
CA ALA A 58 -0.66 -20.99 -0.77
C ALA A 58 -1.84 -21.61 -1.55
N LEU A 59 -1.78 -22.91 -1.87
CA LEU A 59 -2.84 -23.64 -2.56
C LEU A 59 -4.09 -23.87 -1.68
N LEU A 60 -3.94 -23.78 -0.36
CA LEU A 60 -5.07 -23.86 0.58
C LEU A 60 -5.79 -22.52 0.73
N LEU A 61 -5.14 -21.41 0.35
CA LEU A 61 -5.66 -20.07 0.60
C LEU A 61 -6.78 -19.71 -0.36
N LYS A 62 -7.90 -19.22 0.17
CA LYS A 62 -9.02 -18.76 -0.65
C LYS A 62 -8.60 -17.54 -1.50
N PRO A 63 -8.93 -17.51 -2.80
CA PRO A 63 -8.48 -16.44 -3.69
C PRO A 63 -9.17 -15.10 -3.42
N GLY A 64 -10.46 -15.10 -3.06
CA GLY A 64 -11.22 -13.89 -2.73
C GLY A 64 -10.74 -13.24 -1.43
N GLY A 65 -10.78 -11.90 -1.35
CA GLY A 65 -10.35 -11.15 -0.17
C GLY A 65 -11.20 -11.46 1.07
N GLY A 66 -12.54 -11.38 0.95
CA GLY A 66 -13.46 -11.67 2.04
C GLY A 66 -13.39 -13.13 2.49
N ASP A 67 -13.38 -14.06 1.54
CA ASP A 67 -13.26 -15.49 1.83
C ASP A 67 -11.95 -15.84 2.52
N PHE A 68 -10.84 -15.23 2.09
CA PHE A 68 -9.53 -15.39 2.73
C PHE A 68 -9.56 -14.87 4.16
N PHE A 69 -10.14 -13.69 4.40
CA PHE A 69 -10.24 -13.13 5.75
C PHE A 69 -11.03 -14.06 6.68
N GLN A 70 -12.18 -14.58 6.22
CA GLN A 70 -12.96 -15.56 6.97
C GLN A 70 -12.18 -16.85 7.22
N GLN A 71 -11.42 -17.33 6.24
CA GLN A 71 -10.56 -18.50 6.41
C GLN A 71 -9.48 -18.28 7.49
N ILE A 72 -8.90 -17.08 7.59
CA ILE A 72 -7.94 -16.77 8.66
C ILE A 72 -8.63 -16.79 10.04
N ILE A 73 -9.87 -16.27 10.14
CA ILE A 73 -10.66 -16.36 11.38
C ILE A 73 -10.93 -17.82 11.74
N GLU A 74 -11.37 -18.63 10.78
CA GLU A 74 -11.61 -20.07 11.00
C GLU A 74 -10.35 -20.77 11.55
N PHE A 75 -9.16 -20.44 11.02
CA PHE A 75 -7.90 -21.00 11.53
C PHE A 75 -7.59 -20.58 12.97
N THR A 76 -7.79 -19.31 13.33
CA THR A 76 -7.54 -18.83 14.70
C THR A 76 -8.58 -19.35 15.70
N GLU A 77 -9.81 -19.65 15.25
CA GLU A 77 -10.83 -20.29 16.08
C GLU A 77 -10.52 -21.76 16.36
N VAL A 78 -10.19 -22.53 15.32
CA VAL A 78 -9.85 -23.97 15.47
C VAL A 78 -8.60 -24.15 16.31
N LEU A 79 -7.61 -23.26 16.16
CA LEU A 79 -6.33 -23.32 16.86
C LEU A 79 -6.26 -22.34 18.05
N ARG A 80 -7.40 -21.93 18.61
CA ARG A 80 -7.48 -20.90 19.65
C ARG A 80 -6.59 -21.17 20.87
N ASN A 81 -6.39 -22.43 21.24
CA ASN A 81 -5.55 -22.80 22.39
C ASN A 81 -4.04 -22.62 22.16
N LEU A 82 -3.63 -22.37 20.92
CA LEU A 82 -2.24 -22.11 20.57
C LEU A 82 -2.00 -20.59 20.58
N PRO A 83 -0.84 -20.12 21.08
CA PRO A 83 -0.56 -18.69 21.22
C PRO A 83 -0.26 -18.00 19.88
N LEU A 84 0.18 -18.78 18.88
CA LEU A 84 0.47 -18.36 17.51
C LEU A 84 0.55 -19.58 16.59
N ILE A 85 0.35 -19.36 15.29
CA ILE A 85 0.47 -20.40 14.26
C ILE A 85 1.33 -19.89 13.09
N LYS A 86 1.90 -20.82 12.34
CA LYS A 86 2.63 -20.52 11.10
C LYS A 86 1.83 -20.87 9.87
N LEU A 87 2.07 -20.11 8.81
CA LEU A 87 1.59 -20.33 7.46
C LEU A 87 2.76 -20.13 6.51
N TRP A 88 2.99 -21.04 5.58
CA TRP A 88 3.97 -20.82 4.52
C TRP A 88 3.30 -20.29 3.27
N ILE A 89 3.76 -19.16 2.75
CA ILE A 89 3.35 -18.68 1.42
C ILE A 89 4.60 -18.68 0.57
N GLY A 90 4.69 -19.68 -0.30
CA GLY A 90 5.89 -19.92 -1.08
C GLY A 90 7.11 -20.23 -0.18
N PRO A 91 8.27 -19.59 -0.42
CA PRO A 91 9.45 -19.75 0.44
C PRO A 91 9.43 -18.90 1.72
N MET A 92 8.35 -18.16 1.98
CA MET A 92 8.28 -17.21 3.09
C MET A 92 7.34 -17.71 4.20
N PRO A 93 7.84 -17.85 5.45
CA PRO A 93 6.99 -18.13 6.59
C PRO A 93 6.30 -16.86 7.08
N PHE A 94 5.02 -16.97 7.37
CA PHE A 94 4.19 -15.97 8.04
C PHE A 94 3.79 -16.50 9.41
N LEU A 95 3.92 -15.65 10.42
CA LEU A 95 3.40 -15.92 11.76
C LEU A 95 2.08 -15.18 11.93
N ILE A 96 1.05 -15.94 12.30
CA ILE A 96 -0.26 -15.40 12.64
C ILE A 96 -0.32 -15.36 14.16
N VAL A 97 -0.31 -14.14 14.70
CA VAL A 97 -0.38 -13.84 16.13
C VAL A 97 -1.76 -13.29 16.44
N TYR A 98 -2.44 -13.85 17.44
CA TYR A 98 -3.84 -13.54 17.74
C TYR A 98 -4.16 -13.60 19.25
N HIS A 99 -3.16 -13.81 20.10
CA HIS A 99 -3.27 -13.68 21.55
C HIS A 99 -2.64 -12.36 21.99
N ALA A 100 -3.22 -11.70 23.00
CA ALA A 100 -2.73 -10.41 23.46
C ALA A 100 -1.27 -10.51 23.96
N GLU A 101 -0.96 -11.59 24.67
CA GLU A 101 0.35 -11.88 25.26
C GLU A 101 1.44 -12.11 24.20
N THR A 102 1.07 -12.58 23.00
CA THR A 102 2.03 -12.72 21.88
C THR A 102 2.15 -11.48 21.02
N ILE A 103 1.08 -10.67 20.96
CA ILE A 103 1.05 -9.42 20.18
C ILE A 103 1.80 -8.30 20.90
N GLU A 104 1.64 -8.17 22.23
CA GLU A 104 2.21 -7.06 23.01
C GLU A 104 3.73 -6.91 22.85
N PRO A 105 4.56 -7.97 22.97
CA PRO A 105 6.01 -7.85 22.79
C PRO A 105 6.42 -7.42 21.37
N LEU A 106 5.59 -7.71 20.37
CA LEU A 106 5.85 -7.33 18.98
C LEU A 106 5.49 -5.86 18.74
N LEU A 107 4.32 -5.41 19.19
CA LEU A 107 3.83 -4.04 18.95
C LEU A 107 4.48 -2.98 19.86
N SER A 108 4.91 -3.36 21.06
CA SER A 108 5.63 -2.47 21.98
C SER A 108 7.11 -2.28 21.63
N SER A 109 7.66 -3.15 20.76
CA SER A 109 9.08 -3.14 20.41
C SER A 109 9.40 -2.10 19.33
N SER A 110 10.36 -1.22 19.63
CA SER A 110 10.96 -0.32 18.64
C SER A 110 11.99 -0.99 17.73
N LYS A 111 12.25 -2.30 17.90
CA LYS A 111 13.20 -3.06 17.08
C LYS A 111 12.56 -3.64 15.81
N HIS A 112 11.28 -4.02 15.87
CA HIS A 112 10.58 -4.71 14.78
C HIS A 112 9.67 -3.75 14.01
N MET A 113 10.24 -2.65 13.52
CA MET A 113 9.47 -1.59 12.83
C MET A 113 9.37 -1.80 11.31
N ASP A 114 10.15 -2.72 10.76
CA ASP A 114 10.17 -2.98 9.33
C ASP A 114 8.90 -3.72 8.89
N LYS A 115 8.32 -3.26 7.78
CA LYS A 115 7.16 -3.91 7.18
C LYS A 115 7.54 -5.26 6.56
N SER A 116 6.56 -6.17 6.54
CA SER A 116 6.77 -7.50 5.97
C SER A 116 7.01 -7.44 4.46
N PHE A 117 7.57 -8.51 3.91
CA PHE A 117 7.79 -8.65 2.47
C PHE A 117 6.54 -8.37 1.62
N ALA A 118 5.34 -8.63 2.15
CA ALA A 118 4.07 -8.40 1.45
C ALA A 118 3.83 -6.92 1.08
N TYR A 119 4.46 -5.98 1.79
CA TYR A 119 4.36 -4.54 1.47
C TYR A 119 5.14 -4.17 0.21
N LYS A 120 6.10 -4.99 -0.25
CA LYS A 120 6.81 -4.73 -1.50
C LYS A 120 5.88 -4.65 -2.72
N PHE A 121 4.73 -5.33 -2.67
CA PHE A 121 3.73 -5.28 -3.73
C PHE A 121 2.93 -3.97 -3.76
N LEU A 122 2.99 -3.15 -2.70
CA LEU A 122 2.44 -1.80 -2.65
C LEU A 122 3.42 -0.74 -3.14
N HIS A 123 4.73 -1.02 -3.15
CA HIS A 123 5.77 -0.05 -3.53
C HIS A 123 5.59 0.57 -4.92
N PRO A 124 5.14 -0.16 -5.97
CA PRO A 124 4.89 0.46 -7.27
C PRO A 124 3.87 1.59 -7.18
N TRP A 125 2.85 1.44 -6.32
CA TRP A 125 1.81 2.43 -6.12
C TRP A 125 2.23 3.50 -5.12
N LEU A 126 2.53 3.12 -3.87
CA LEU A 126 2.70 4.06 -2.76
C LEU A 126 4.14 4.56 -2.60
N GLY A 127 5.09 3.99 -3.36
CA GLY A 127 6.52 4.19 -3.17
C GLY A 127 6.96 3.85 -1.74
N LEU A 128 7.82 4.67 -1.16
CA LEU A 128 8.32 4.55 0.21
C LEU A 128 7.75 5.68 1.09
N GLY A 129 6.43 5.87 1.10
CA GLY A 129 5.72 6.82 1.97
C GLY A 129 5.59 6.33 3.43
N LEU A 130 4.75 6.98 4.23
CA LEU A 130 4.61 6.69 5.67
C LEU A 130 4.25 5.22 5.98
N LEU A 131 3.47 4.56 5.11
CA LEU A 131 3.05 3.17 5.30
C LEU A 131 4.18 2.17 5.01
N THR A 132 4.96 2.39 3.95
CA THR A 132 5.89 1.40 3.39
C THR A 132 7.36 1.67 3.74
N SER A 133 7.70 2.90 4.15
CA SER A 133 9.04 3.26 4.59
C SER A 133 9.41 2.64 5.94
N THR A 134 10.72 2.59 6.21
CA THR A 134 11.29 2.06 7.45
C THR A 134 12.40 2.97 7.99
N GLY A 135 12.89 2.68 9.21
CA GLY A 135 14.04 3.34 9.81
C GLY A 135 13.90 4.86 9.95
N GLU A 136 14.99 5.58 9.66
CA GLU A 136 15.05 7.04 9.80
C GLU A 136 14.11 7.78 8.84
N LYS A 137 13.90 7.26 7.62
CA LYS A 137 12.93 7.87 6.69
C LYS A 137 11.55 7.87 7.32
N TRP A 138 11.09 6.72 7.83
CA TRP A 138 9.79 6.62 8.49
C TRP A 138 9.68 7.54 9.72
N ARG A 139 10.70 7.58 10.59
CA ARG A 139 10.70 8.43 11.79
C ARG A 139 10.55 9.90 11.44
N SER A 140 11.35 10.36 10.47
CA SER A 140 11.29 11.73 9.98
C SER A 140 9.92 12.06 9.38
N ARG A 141 9.39 11.21 8.48
CA ARG A 141 8.06 11.38 7.87
C ARG A 141 6.96 11.45 8.92
N ARG A 142 6.96 10.52 9.88
CA ARG A 142 5.98 10.49 10.96
C ARG A 142 6.03 11.76 11.81
N LYS A 143 7.22 12.22 12.19
CA LYS A 143 7.41 13.45 12.96
C LYS A 143 6.87 14.68 12.21
N MET A 144 7.13 14.76 10.91
CA MET A 144 6.66 15.84 10.04
C MET A 144 5.14 15.85 9.85
N ILE A 145 4.53 14.68 9.70
CA ILE A 145 3.10 14.53 9.34
C ILE A 145 2.17 14.55 10.56
N THR A 146 2.60 14.03 11.71
CA THR A 146 1.75 13.91 12.92
C THR A 146 1.06 15.22 13.33
N PRO A 147 1.71 16.41 13.28
CA PRO A 147 1.05 17.66 13.63
C PRO A 147 -0.21 17.96 12.82
N SER A 148 -0.28 17.49 11.57
CA SER A 148 -1.45 17.67 10.69
C SER A 148 -2.71 16.95 11.18
N PHE A 149 -2.57 16.01 12.10
CA PHE A 149 -3.66 15.26 12.72
C PHE A 149 -4.02 15.77 14.12
N HIS A 150 -3.51 16.95 14.50
CA HIS A 150 -3.88 17.58 15.77
C HIS A 150 -5.36 18.03 15.76
N PHE A 151 -6.04 17.93 16.91
CA PHE A 151 -7.48 18.20 17.04
C PHE A 151 -7.94 19.56 16.49
N ALA A 152 -7.09 20.59 16.61
CA ALA A 152 -7.38 21.92 16.08
C ALA A 152 -7.54 21.92 14.54
N ILE A 153 -6.76 21.10 13.83
CA ILE A 153 -6.83 20.96 12.37
C ILE A 153 -8.02 20.07 12.01
N LEU A 154 -8.23 18.97 12.74
CA LEU A 154 -9.38 18.09 12.51
C LEU A 154 -10.72 18.82 12.69
N ALA A 155 -10.79 19.81 13.58
CA ALA A 155 -11.98 20.65 13.74
C ALA A 155 -12.33 21.44 12.46
N GLU A 156 -11.34 21.80 11.64
CA GLU A 156 -11.57 22.46 10.35
C GLU A 156 -12.17 21.49 9.31
N PHE A 157 -11.93 20.19 9.46
CA PHE A 157 -12.47 19.15 8.57
C PHE A 157 -13.93 18.82 8.86
N LEU A 158 -14.47 19.19 10.02
CA LEU A 158 -15.87 18.93 10.39
C LEU A 158 -16.86 19.55 9.40
N GLU A 159 -16.53 20.71 8.83
CA GLU A 159 -17.37 21.36 7.83
C GLU A 159 -17.52 20.47 6.58
N VAL A 160 -16.40 19.95 6.07
CA VAL A 160 -16.35 19.02 4.93
C VAL A 160 -17.07 17.71 5.26
N MET A 161 -16.80 17.14 6.44
CA MET A 161 -17.46 15.91 6.88
C MET A 161 -18.99 16.07 6.93
N ASN A 162 -19.48 17.21 7.43
CA ASN A 162 -20.91 17.52 7.47
C ASN A 162 -21.49 17.74 6.07
N GLU A 163 -20.79 18.43 5.17
CA GLU A 163 -21.20 18.61 3.77
C GLU A 163 -21.38 17.25 3.07
N GLN A 164 -20.36 16.39 3.12
CA GLN A 164 -20.40 15.09 2.44
C GLN A 164 -21.38 14.11 3.10
N SER A 165 -21.52 14.17 4.43
CA SER A 165 -22.49 13.34 5.17
C SER A 165 -23.93 13.70 4.83
N LYS A 166 -24.25 14.97 4.56
CA LYS A 166 -25.60 15.38 4.12
C LYS A 166 -25.96 14.72 2.78
N ILE A 167 -25.03 14.71 1.83
CA ILE A 167 -25.22 14.03 0.52
C ILE A 167 -25.47 12.54 0.74
N LEU A 168 -24.72 11.89 1.64
CA LEU A 168 -24.94 10.49 1.98
C LEU A 168 -26.34 10.27 2.58
N VAL A 169 -26.74 11.09 3.55
CA VAL A 169 -28.06 11.00 4.19
C VAL A 169 -29.18 11.17 3.16
N GLU A 170 -29.08 12.13 2.25
CA GLU A 170 -30.05 12.33 1.16
C GLU A 170 -30.20 11.06 0.31
N LYS A 171 -29.08 10.44 -0.08
CA LYS A 171 -29.10 9.18 -0.83
C LYS A 171 -29.74 8.03 -0.06
N LEU A 172 -29.36 7.84 1.20
CA LEU A 172 -29.90 6.77 2.04
C LEU A 172 -31.39 7.00 2.34
N SER A 173 -31.82 8.25 2.46
CA SER A 173 -33.24 8.61 2.68
C SER A 173 -34.14 8.10 1.55
N SER A 174 -33.66 8.12 0.31
CA SER A 174 -34.40 7.59 -0.85
C SER A 174 -34.65 6.07 -0.78
N ARG A 175 -33.88 5.36 0.05
CA ARG A 175 -33.97 3.91 0.27
C ARG A 175 -34.59 3.55 1.63
N ALA A 176 -34.86 4.55 2.49
CA ALA A 176 -35.46 4.33 3.79
C ALA A 176 -36.86 3.69 3.66
N GLY A 177 -37.19 2.77 4.58
CA GLY A 177 -38.48 2.06 4.59
C GLY A 177 -38.65 0.99 3.51
N LYS A 178 -37.66 0.74 2.65
CA LYS A 178 -37.73 -0.26 1.56
C LYS A 178 -37.09 -1.61 1.88
N GLY A 179 -36.80 -1.87 3.16
CA GLY A 179 -36.11 -3.08 3.63
C GLY A 179 -34.60 -2.92 3.75
N SER A 180 -33.90 -4.04 4.01
CA SER A 180 -32.44 -4.07 4.15
C SER A 180 -31.74 -3.94 2.80
N PHE A 181 -30.67 -3.15 2.74
CA PHE A 181 -29.80 -3.04 1.57
C PHE A 181 -28.34 -2.91 2.01
N ASN A 182 -27.41 -3.21 1.10
CA ASN A 182 -25.98 -3.01 1.34
C ASN A 182 -25.60 -1.55 1.07
N CYS A 183 -25.23 -0.81 2.12
CA CYS A 183 -24.79 0.58 2.03
C CYS A 183 -23.27 0.75 1.98
N PHE A 184 -22.49 -0.34 1.91
CA PHE A 184 -21.03 -0.30 1.97
C PHE A 184 -20.44 0.67 0.95
N MET A 185 -20.86 0.57 -0.31
CA MET A 185 -20.37 1.46 -1.37
C MET A 185 -20.83 2.91 -1.18
N ASP A 186 -22.05 3.14 -0.67
CA ASP A 186 -22.51 4.51 -0.39
C ASP A 186 -21.63 5.18 0.68
N VAL A 187 -21.27 4.45 1.73
CA VAL A 187 -20.38 4.91 2.80
C VAL A 187 -18.95 5.10 2.29
N THR A 188 -18.41 4.17 1.51
CA THR A 188 -17.04 4.30 0.97
C THR A 188 -16.89 5.49 0.04
N LEU A 189 -17.88 5.75 -0.82
CA LEU A 189 -17.85 6.94 -1.69
C LEU A 189 -17.92 8.25 -0.89
N CYS A 190 -18.67 8.27 0.21
CA CYS A 190 -18.69 9.41 1.13
C CYS A 190 -17.33 9.61 1.81
N ALA A 191 -16.72 8.53 2.32
CA ALA A 191 -15.39 8.59 2.95
C ALA A 191 -14.33 9.08 1.96
N LEU A 192 -14.40 8.63 0.70
CA LEU A 192 -13.50 9.07 -0.35
C LEU A 192 -13.68 10.56 -0.68
N ASP A 193 -14.93 11.05 -0.80
CA ASP A 193 -15.17 12.49 -0.99
C ASP A 193 -14.63 13.32 0.19
N ILE A 194 -14.80 12.85 1.43
CA ILE A 194 -14.27 13.52 2.62
C ILE A 194 -12.75 13.60 2.54
N ILE A 195 -12.04 12.48 2.36
CA ILE A 195 -10.57 12.52 2.34
C ILE A 195 -10.04 13.33 1.16
N CYS A 196 -10.66 13.24 -0.02
CA CYS A 196 -10.22 14.00 -1.18
C CYS A 196 -10.30 15.50 -0.92
N GLU A 197 -11.37 15.95 -0.26
CA GLU A 197 -11.55 17.34 0.05
C GLU A 197 -10.69 17.80 1.25
N THR A 198 -10.59 17.01 2.32
CA THR A 198 -9.80 17.39 3.50
C THR A 198 -8.30 17.22 3.31
N ALA A 199 -7.87 16.15 2.63
CA ALA A 199 -6.45 15.84 2.47
C ALA A 199 -5.86 16.49 1.21
N MET A 200 -6.55 16.39 0.07
CA MET A 200 -6.03 16.92 -1.20
C MET A 200 -6.56 18.32 -1.56
N GLY A 201 -7.62 18.78 -0.89
CA GLY A 201 -8.24 20.07 -1.21
C GLY A 201 -9.09 20.04 -2.48
N ARG A 202 -9.50 18.85 -2.95
CA ARG A 202 -10.22 18.67 -4.23
C ARG A 202 -11.56 17.96 -4.03
N LYS A 203 -12.63 18.50 -4.59
CA LYS A 203 -13.95 17.85 -4.66
C LYS A 203 -13.99 16.91 -5.85
N ILE A 204 -13.99 15.60 -5.63
CA ILE A 204 -14.06 14.60 -6.71
C ILE A 204 -15.49 14.16 -7.03
N GLN A 205 -16.44 14.43 -6.13
CA GLN A 205 -17.86 14.08 -6.27
C GLN A 205 -18.05 12.57 -6.50
N ALA A 206 -17.29 11.74 -5.78
CA ALA A 206 -17.33 10.28 -5.85
C ALA A 206 -18.73 9.73 -5.58
N GLN A 207 -19.46 10.37 -4.66
CA GLN A 207 -20.84 10.01 -4.40
C GLN A 207 -21.70 10.14 -5.69
N SER A 208 -21.58 11.23 -6.43
CA SER A 208 -22.41 11.43 -7.64
C SER A 208 -21.89 10.68 -8.87
N ASN A 209 -20.57 10.45 -8.95
CA ASN A 209 -19.89 9.80 -10.07
C ASN A 209 -19.10 8.55 -9.63
N SER A 210 -19.84 7.55 -9.13
CA SER A 210 -19.25 6.28 -8.67
C SER A 210 -18.53 5.50 -9.78
N ASP A 211 -18.77 5.84 -11.04
CA ASP A 211 -18.21 5.18 -12.21
C ASP A 211 -16.86 5.74 -12.68
N SER A 212 -16.27 6.68 -11.93
CA SER A 212 -14.99 7.27 -12.32
C SER A 212 -13.88 6.22 -12.41
N ASP A 213 -13.00 6.40 -13.41
CA ASP A 213 -11.87 5.51 -13.65
C ASP A 213 -10.93 5.43 -12.45
N TYR A 214 -10.80 6.53 -11.69
CA TYR A 214 -9.99 6.58 -10.47
C TYR A 214 -10.51 5.64 -9.38
N ILE A 215 -11.81 5.69 -9.08
CA ILE A 215 -12.43 4.83 -8.05
C ILE A 215 -12.30 3.35 -8.46
N LYS A 216 -12.60 3.04 -9.72
CA LYS A 216 -12.43 1.68 -10.27
C LYS A 216 -10.99 1.21 -10.15
N ALA A 217 -10.02 2.07 -10.46
CA ALA A 217 -8.60 1.76 -10.36
C ALA A 217 -8.18 1.43 -8.91
N ILE A 218 -8.65 2.15 -7.89
CA ILE A 218 -8.35 1.87 -6.47
C ILE A 218 -8.79 0.45 -6.09
N TYR A 219 -10.05 0.09 -6.36
CA TYR A 219 -10.59 -1.22 -5.98
C TYR A 219 -9.91 -2.36 -6.73
N GLU A 220 -9.75 -2.21 -8.03
CA GLU A 220 -9.10 -3.22 -8.85
C GLU A 220 -7.62 -3.37 -8.50
N MET A 221 -6.93 -2.27 -8.20
CA MET A 221 -5.54 -2.31 -7.73
C MET A 221 -5.44 -3.06 -6.40
N SER A 222 -6.35 -2.78 -5.46
CA SER A 222 -6.40 -3.45 -4.17
C SER A 222 -6.61 -4.96 -4.32
N ASP A 223 -7.54 -5.41 -5.17
CA ASP A 223 -7.75 -6.84 -5.44
C ASP A 223 -6.52 -7.50 -6.08
N LEU A 224 -5.91 -6.84 -7.07
CA LEU A 224 -4.70 -7.34 -7.74
C LEU A 224 -3.54 -7.51 -6.78
N ILE A 225 -3.32 -6.55 -5.87
CA ILE A 225 -2.25 -6.59 -4.87
C ILE A 225 -2.51 -7.70 -3.84
N HIS A 226 -3.72 -7.79 -3.30
CA HIS A 226 -4.08 -8.85 -2.35
C HIS A 226 -3.96 -10.24 -2.97
N ARG A 227 -4.37 -10.39 -4.23
CA ARG A 227 -4.18 -11.64 -4.97
C ARG A 227 -2.71 -11.98 -5.15
N ARG A 228 -1.88 -11.00 -5.51
CA ARG A 228 -0.44 -11.18 -5.68
C ARG A 228 0.25 -11.57 -4.38
N GLN A 229 -0.12 -10.97 -3.25
CA GLN A 229 0.42 -11.29 -1.92
C GLN A 229 0.23 -12.77 -1.54
N LYS A 230 -0.90 -13.38 -1.92
CA LYS A 230 -1.25 -14.76 -1.56
C LYS A 230 -0.75 -15.82 -2.54
N MET A 231 -0.31 -15.41 -3.73
CA MET A 231 0.06 -16.32 -4.83
C MET A 231 1.56 -16.21 -5.17
N PRO A 232 2.41 -17.11 -4.63
CA PRO A 232 3.86 -17.09 -4.85
C PRO A 232 4.31 -17.10 -6.31
N TRP A 233 3.54 -17.77 -7.19
CA TRP A 233 3.82 -17.82 -8.62
C TRP A 233 3.60 -16.48 -9.34
N LEU A 234 2.95 -15.50 -8.69
CA LEU A 234 2.82 -14.12 -9.17
C LEU A 234 3.88 -13.18 -8.60
N TRP A 235 4.78 -13.65 -7.72
CA TRP A 235 5.80 -12.81 -7.11
C TRP A 235 6.90 -12.38 -8.09
N PRO A 236 7.41 -13.25 -8.98
CA PRO A 236 8.41 -12.82 -9.96
C PRO A 236 7.86 -11.74 -10.88
N ASP A 237 8.47 -10.54 -10.84
CA ASP A 237 8.01 -9.36 -11.58
C ASP A 237 7.92 -9.64 -13.08
N PHE A 238 8.90 -10.34 -13.65
CA PHE A 238 8.91 -10.72 -15.06
C PHE A 238 7.66 -11.53 -15.43
N ILE A 239 7.28 -12.52 -14.61
CA ILE A 239 6.09 -13.32 -14.87
C ILE A 239 4.85 -12.44 -14.72
N TYR A 240 4.76 -11.67 -13.64
CA TYR A 240 3.59 -10.86 -13.34
C TYR A 240 3.28 -9.84 -14.44
N HIS A 241 4.26 -9.06 -14.88
CA HIS A 241 4.08 -8.02 -15.92
C HIS A 241 3.64 -8.58 -17.28
N ASN A 242 3.99 -9.83 -17.58
CA ASN A 242 3.57 -10.49 -18.83
C ASN A 242 2.15 -11.05 -18.78
N LEU A 243 1.58 -11.24 -17.58
CA LEU A 243 0.21 -11.73 -17.41
C LEU A 243 -0.83 -10.61 -17.59
N LYS A 244 -2.07 -11.00 -17.90
CA LYS A 244 -3.22 -10.07 -17.97
C LYS A 244 -3.39 -9.25 -16.68
N ALA A 245 -3.15 -9.88 -15.53
CA ALA A 245 -3.21 -9.23 -14.22
C ALA A 245 -2.15 -8.12 -14.08
N GLY A 246 -0.91 -8.35 -14.50
CA GLY A 246 0.13 -7.33 -14.45
C GLY A 246 -0.09 -6.19 -15.45
N LYS A 247 -0.61 -6.47 -16.65
CA LYS A 247 -1.02 -5.41 -17.58
C LYS A 247 -2.13 -4.52 -17.01
N LYS A 248 -3.12 -5.14 -16.34
CA LYS A 248 -4.20 -4.41 -15.66
C LYS A 248 -3.67 -3.60 -14.47
N HIS A 249 -2.74 -4.16 -13.70
CA HIS A 249 -2.05 -3.46 -12.62
C HIS A 249 -1.34 -2.20 -13.14
N ASN A 250 -0.56 -2.29 -14.22
CA ASN A 250 0.15 -1.13 -14.77
C ASN A 250 -0.81 -0.04 -15.29
N LYS A 251 -1.90 -0.44 -15.97
CA LYS A 251 -2.94 0.51 -16.40
C LYS A 251 -3.56 1.26 -15.22
N ASN A 252 -3.91 0.53 -14.16
CA ASN A 252 -4.51 1.14 -12.96
C ASN A 252 -3.50 2.02 -12.24
N LEU A 253 -2.23 1.63 -12.21
CA LEU A 253 -1.15 2.43 -11.65
C LEU A 253 -1.02 3.79 -12.36
N GLU A 254 -1.05 3.79 -13.69
CA GLU A 254 -1.01 5.02 -14.50
C GLU A 254 -2.18 5.96 -14.18
N ILE A 255 -3.40 5.42 -14.01
CA ILE A 255 -4.59 6.20 -13.64
C ILE A 255 -4.41 6.82 -12.24
N LEU A 256 -3.96 6.02 -11.28
CA LEU A 256 -3.78 6.44 -9.88
C LEU A 256 -2.72 7.54 -9.78
N HIS A 257 -1.55 7.34 -10.37
CA HIS A 257 -0.47 8.33 -10.38
C HIS A 257 -0.83 9.58 -11.18
N SER A 258 -1.51 9.44 -12.33
CA SER A 258 -1.96 10.62 -13.09
C SER A 258 -2.92 11.49 -12.28
N PHE A 259 -3.81 10.86 -11.51
CA PHE A 259 -4.76 11.57 -10.66
C PHE A 259 -4.04 12.31 -9.52
N THR A 260 -3.10 11.66 -8.83
CA THR A 260 -2.37 12.29 -7.73
C THR A 260 -1.40 13.36 -8.23
N ASP A 261 -0.71 13.12 -9.35
CA ASP A 261 0.16 14.11 -10.00
C ASP A 261 -0.61 15.38 -10.40
N GLN A 262 -1.77 15.23 -11.06
CA GLN A 262 -2.63 16.37 -11.42
C GLN A 262 -3.05 17.17 -10.19
N THR A 263 -3.48 16.48 -9.14
CA THR A 263 -3.97 17.12 -7.91
C THR A 263 -2.85 17.88 -7.19
N ILE A 264 -1.63 17.34 -7.15
CA ILE A 264 -0.46 18.02 -6.58
C ILE A 264 -0.10 19.26 -7.39
N LEU A 265 -0.09 19.16 -8.73
CA LEU A 265 0.24 20.27 -9.62
C LEU A 265 -0.77 21.42 -9.54
N GLU A 266 -2.07 21.10 -9.62
CA GLU A 266 -3.16 22.07 -9.48
C GLU A 266 -3.04 22.80 -8.15
N ARG A 267 -2.86 22.06 -7.04
CA ARG A 267 -2.77 22.67 -5.72
C ARG A 267 -1.51 23.52 -5.53
N ALA A 268 -0.36 23.05 -6.01
CA ALA A 268 0.87 23.82 -5.97
C ALA A 268 0.75 25.14 -6.74
N GLN A 269 0.05 25.14 -7.88
CA GLN A 269 -0.21 26.35 -8.66
C GLN A 269 -1.16 27.30 -7.93
N GLU A 270 -2.24 26.80 -7.32
CA GLU A 270 -3.15 27.62 -6.50
C GLU A 270 -2.44 28.32 -5.34
N VAL A 271 -1.54 27.61 -4.66
CA VAL A 271 -0.74 28.18 -3.56
C VAL A 271 0.22 29.25 -4.07
N LYS A 272 0.86 29.06 -5.23
CA LYS A 272 1.72 30.07 -5.85
C LYS A 272 0.91 31.31 -6.27
N ASN A 273 -0.22 31.11 -6.94
CA ASN A 273 -1.09 32.20 -7.37
C ASN A 273 -1.60 33.02 -6.17
N ALA A 274 -2.01 32.35 -5.09
CA ALA A 274 -2.46 33.03 -3.88
C ALA A 274 -1.36 33.88 -3.20
N LYS A 275 -0.09 33.41 -3.23
CA LYS A 275 1.04 34.20 -2.74
C LYS A 275 1.32 35.42 -3.63
N ALA A 276 1.32 35.23 -4.95
CA ALA A 276 1.50 36.33 -5.89
C ALA A 276 0.39 37.38 -5.80
N SER A 277 -0.86 36.98 -5.54
CA SER A 277 -1.96 37.92 -5.30
C SER A 277 -1.82 38.67 -3.97
N ALA A 278 -1.27 38.04 -2.92
CA ALA A 278 -1.06 38.67 -1.62
C ALA A 278 0.11 39.67 -1.60
N GLU A 279 1.13 39.48 -2.46
CA GLU A 279 2.26 40.41 -2.61
C GLU A 279 1.93 41.65 -3.46
N ASN A 280 0.79 41.67 -4.16
CA ASN A 280 0.34 42.78 -5.00
C ASN A 280 -0.73 43.68 -4.35
N VAL A 281 -1.08 43.45 -3.08
CA VAL A 281 -2.03 44.28 -2.34
C VAL A 281 -1.26 45.06 -1.27
N ASP A 282 -0.84 46.27 -1.63
CA ASP A 282 -0.44 47.29 -0.67
C ASP A 282 -1.69 47.76 0.10
N ASP A 283 -1.60 47.67 1.43
CA ASP A 283 -2.28 48.47 2.46
C ASP A 283 -3.59 49.18 2.05
N ASP A 284 -4.74 48.50 2.17
CA ASP A 284 -5.89 49.05 2.90
C ASP A 284 -7.05 48.02 3.01
N GLY A 285 -7.65 47.95 4.19
CA GLY A 285 -8.98 47.37 4.39
C GLY A 285 -9.02 45.93 4.92
N GLU A 286 -9.71 45.77 6.05
CA GLU A 286 -10.12 44.49 6.62
C GLU A 286 -10.96 43.66 5.64
N GLU A 287 -10.32 42.95 4.72
CA GLU A 287 -10.99 41.92 3.96
C GLU A 287 -11.14 40.69 4.84
N LYS A 288 -12.40 40.28 5.04
CA LYS A 288 -12.80 38.95 5.50
C LYS A 288 -11.93 37.92 4.79
N LYS A 289 -10.84 37.47 5.44
CA LYS A 289 -10.15 36.23 5.09
C LYS A 289 -11.22 35.15 5.19
N SER A 290 -11.88 34.84 4.07
CA SER A 290 -12.60 33.58 3.95
C SER A 290 -11.55 32.55 4.35
N LYS A 291 -11.78 31.86 5.47
CA LYS A 291 -10.82 30.97 6.10
C LYS A 291 -10.64 29.80 5.14
N LYS A 292 -9.77 29.96 4.14
CA LYS A 292 -9.59 28.97 3.07
C LYS A 292 -9.15 27.68 3.77
N ARG A 293 -9.99 26.65 3.71
CA ARG A 293 -9.80 25.37 4.41
C ARG A 293 -8.40 24.86 4.08
N SER A 294 -7.56 24.67 5.09
CA SER A 294 -6.20 24.17 4.88
C SER A 294 -6.29 22.67 4.64
N ALA A 295 -5.88 22.21 3.46
CA ALA A 295 -5.80 20.79 3.15
C ALA A 295 -4.52 20.18 3.75
N PHE A 296 -4.50 18.86 3.95
CA PHE A 296 -3.27 18.14 4.35
C PHE A 296 -2.11 18.39 3.38
N LEU A 297 -2.40 18.41 2.07
CA LEU A 297 -1.43 18.70 1.02
C LEU A 297 -0.79 20.10 1.18
N ASP A 298 -1.54 21.09 1.68
CA ASP A 298 -0.96 22.42 1.95
C ASP A 298 0.09 22.37 3.05
N MET A 299 -0.05 21.43 3.99
CA MET A 299 0.94 21.21 5.04
C MET A 299 2.16 20.52 4.45
N LEU A 300 1.99 19.44 3.66
CA LEU A 300 3.10 18.77 2.98
C LEU A 300 3.92 19.72 2.09
N LEU A 301 3.27 20.67 1.40
CA LEU A 301 3.94 21.68 0.57
C LEU A 301 4.71 22.74 1.38
N LYS A 302 4.39 22.93 2.66
CA LYS A 302 5.04 23.91 3.55
C LYS A 302 6.07 23.28 4.48
N VAL A 303 5.98 21.98 4.74
CA VAL A 303 6.83 21.28 5.69
C VAL A 303 8.27 21.22 5.15
N THR A 304 9.21 21.51 6.03
CA THR A 304 10.66 21.36 5.81
C THR A 304 11.24 20.31 6.75
N ASP A 305 12.29 19.63 6.30
CA ASP A 305 13.06 18.68 7.10
C ASP A 305 13.89 19.38 8.19
N GLU A 306 14.62 18.59 8.99
CA GLU A 306 15.47 19.11 10.08
C GLU A 306 16.66 19.96 9.59
N ALA A 307 17.02 19.84 8.30
CA ALA A 307 18.03 20.66 7.63
C ALA A 307 17.42 21.88 6.92
N GLY A 308 16.11 22.10 7.01
CA GLY A 308 15.39 23.19 6.37
C GLY A 308 15.01 22.96 4.91
N ASN A 309 15.22 21.76 4.36
CA ASN A 309 14.86 21.43 2.98
C ASN A 309 13.39 21.05 2.86
N SER A 310 12.70 21.52 1.83
CA SER A 310 11.35 21.07 1.51
C SER A 310 11.34 19.62 1.00
N LEU A 311 10.19 18.97 1.16
CA LEU A 311 9.98 17.63 0.59
C LEU A 311 10.10 17.65 -0.93
N SER A 312 10.74 16.61 -1.50
CA SER A 312 10.77 16.45 -2.94
C SER A 312 9.37 16.16 -3.48
N TYR A 313 9.12 16.47 -4.75
CA TYR A 313 7.85 16.14 -5.41
C TYR A 313 7.51 14.66 -5.27
N LYS A 314 8.51 13.79 -5.46
CA LYS A 314 8.35 12.34 -5.30
C LYS A 314 7.87 11.99 -3.90
N ASP A 315 8.48 12.58 -2.87
CA ASP A 315 8.09 12.29 -1.50
C ASP A 315 6.67 12.78 -1.18
N ILE A 316 6.29 13.96 -1.69
CA ILE A 316 4.92 14.47 -1.52
C ILE A 316 3.92 13.49 -2.16
N ARG A 317 4.22 13.01 -3.37
CA ARG A 317 3.38 12.03 -4.05
C ARG A 317 3.29 10.71 -3.29
N GLU A 318 4.41 10.19 -2.75
CA GLU A 318 4.40 8.97 -1.93
C GLU A 318 3.46 9.11 -0.72
N GLU A 319 3.46 10.26 -0.05
CA GLU A 319 2.54 10.50 1.06
C GLU A 319 1.09 10.67 0.59
N VAL A 320 0.83 11.44 -0.47
CA VAL A 320 -0.53 11.60 -1.01
C VAL A 320 -1.12 10.26 -1.46
N ASP A 321 -0.38 9.46 -2.23
CA ASP A 321 -0.78 8.12 -2.65
C ASP A 321 -1.08 7.23 -1.43
N THR A 322 -0.24 7.30 -0.38
CA THR A 322 -0.43 6.55 0.87
C THR A 322 -1.73 6.93 1.57
N PHE A 323 -2.00 8.23 1.75
CA PHE A 323 -3.23 8.68 2.42
C PHE A 323 -4.48 8.38 1.61
N MET A 324 -4.40 8.40 0.28
CA MET A 324 -5.51 8.03 -0.59
C MET A 324 -5.80 6.53 -0.59
N PHE A 325 -4.79 5.69 -0.35
CA PHE A 325 -4.95 4.25 -0.23
C PHE A 325 -5.57 3.80 1.09
N GLU A 326 -5.27 4.50 2.19
CA GLU A 326 -5.71 4.13 3.55
C GLU A 326 -7.18 4.49 3.87
N VAL A 327 -7.98 4.90 2.87
CA VAL A 327 -9.40 5.32 3.01
C VAL A 327 -10.36 4.24 2.54
#